data_AF-A0A821Q9W5-F1
#
_entry.id   AF-A0A821Q9W5-F1
#
_cell.length_a   1.000
_cell.length_b   1.000
_cell.length_c   1.000
_cell.angle_alpha   90.00
_cell.angle_beta   90.00
_cell.angle_gamma   90.00
#
_symmetry.space_group_name_H-M   'P 1'
#
loop_
_entity.id
_entity.type
_entity.pdbx_description
1 polymer ?
#
loop_
_entity_poly.entity_id
_entity_poly.type
_entity_poly.pdbx_seq_one_letter_code
_entity_poly.pdbx_strand_id
1 'polypeptide(L)'
;QTILYFLSILEIIVAFIFTLLTFPPIGKLTFNTCQVKLFSDFYPIFHNPIVNYRKKLRCSYEVVYPLQSAIFVLYTYATSIYSALHFYPCLLVLHALCGGLIYFSFPILTITSSILLNAIHFTFIANGESEWIPFLRKLCGNIQNWIIYFIHIILLLCGVISLTQVENEYHFMLLPIVFLPGLLYILLYKFTGTNTIRPIGN
;
A
#
# COMPACT_ATOMS: atom_id res chain seq x y z
N GLN A 1 12.51 -8.92 -27.18
CA GLN A 1 12.23 -8.78 -25.75
C GLN A 1 11.54 -7.45 -25.42
N THR A 2 12.05 -6.31 -25.92
CA THR A 2 11.45 -4.97 -25.72
C THR A 2 10.00 -4.84 -26.20
N ILE A 3 9.68 -5.41 -27.36
CA ILE A 3 8.31 -5.42 -27.92
C ILE A 3 7.33 -6.14 -27.00
N LEU A 4 7.76 -7.25 -26.39
CA LEU A 4 6.93 -8.03 -25.47
C LEU A 4 6.61 -7.24 -24.20
N TYR A 5 7.60 -6.56 -23.60
CA TYR A 5 7.37 -5.70 -22.45
C TYR A 5 6.40 -4.57 -22.75
N PHE A 6 6.52 -3.95 -23.93
CA PHE A 6 5.63 -2.89 -24.35
C PHE A 6 4.18 -3.38 -24.51
N LEU A 7 3.97 -4.53 -25.14
CA LEU A 7 2.66 -5.17 -25.27
C LEU A 7 2.05 -5.52 -23.91
N SER A 8 2.83 -6.07 -22.98
CA SER A 8 2.35 -6.39 -21.63
C SER A 8 1.96 -5.14 -20.84
N ILE A 9 2.70 -4.03 -20.99
CA ILE A 9 2.32 -2.75 -20.37
C ILE A 9 1.02 -2.23 -20.95
N LEU A 10 0.85 -2.30 -22.28
CA LEU A 10 -0.37 -1.88 -22.96
C LEU A 10 -1.58 -2.73 -22.50
N GLU A 11 -1.40 -4.04 -22.39
CA GLU A 11 -2.43 -4.97 -21.91
C GLU A 11 -2.89 -4.62 -20.49
N ILE A 12 -1.97 -4.34 -19.58
CA ILE A 12 -2.30 -3.93 -18.21
C ILE A 12 -3.06 -2.60 -18.18
N ILE A 13 -2.64 -1.62 -18.98
CA ILE A 13 -3.31 -0.30 -19.04
C ILE A 13 -4.73 -0.45 -19.59
N VAL A 14 -4.90 -1.20 -20.68
CA VAL A 14 -6.21 -1.45 -21.29
C VAL A 14 -7.11 -2.24 -20.33
N ALA A 15 -6.59 -3.30 -19.70
CA ALA A 15 -7.29 -4.08 -18.69
C ALA A 15 -7.73 -3.20 -17.52
N PHE A 16 -6.89 -2.30 -17.04
CA PHE A 16 -7.22 -1.34 -15.99
C PHE A 16 -8.36 -0.41 -16.41
N ILE A 17 -8.29 0.21 -17.59
CA ILE A 17 -9.35 1.10 -18.10
C ILE A 17 -10.70 0.37 -18.23
N PHE A 18 -10.71 -0.83 -18.82
CA PHE A 18 -11.92 -1.66 -18.94
C PHE A 18 -12.47 -2.07 -17.58
N THR A 19 -11.59 -2.41 -16.64
CA THR A 19 -11.96 -2.70 -15.26
C THR A 19 -12.68 -1.51 -14.63
N LEU A 20 -12.15 -0.29 -14.76
CA LEU A 20 -12.80 0.93 -14.24
C LEU A 20 -14.17 1.19 -14.89
N LEU A 21 -14.30 0.99 -16.21
CA LEU A 21 -15.54 1.20 -16.95
C LEU A 21 -16.67 0.22 -16.60
N THR A 22 -16.30 -0.94 -16.05
CA THR A 22 -17.24 -2.00 -15.65
C THR A 22 -17.86 -1.73 -14.26
N PHE A 23 -17.20 -0.93 -13.43
CA PHE A 23 -17.73 -0.57 -12.11
C PHE A 23 -18.73 0.58 -12.18
N PRO A 24 -19.74 0.59 -11.29
CA PRO A 24 -20.71 1.68 -11.25
C PRO A 24 -20.04 3.00 -10.83
N PRO A 25 -20.36 4.14 -11.49
CA PRO A 25 -21.25 4.31 -12.65
C PRO A 25 -20.63 3.82 -13.97
N ILE A 26 -21.30 2.83 -14.59
CA ILE A 26 -20.85 2.17 -15.81
C ILE A 26 -20.62 3.20 -16.91
N GLY A 27 -19.44 3.16 -17.54
CA GLY A 27 -19.09 4.07 -18.65
C GLY A 27 -18.55 5.44 -18.24
N LYS A 28 -18.34 5.72 -16.95
CA LYS A 28 -17.66 6.94 -16.47
C LYS A 28 -16.41 6.60 -15.66
N LEU A 29 -15.35 7.38 -15.82
CA LEU A 29 -14.09 7.25 -15.07
C LEU A 29 -14.16 7.92 -13.68
N THR A 30 -15.34 7.97 -13.07
CA THR A 30 -15.59 8.67 -11.80
C THR A 30 -16.13 7.67 -10.80
N PHE A 31 -15.55 7.60 -9.59
CA PHE A 31 -16.01 6.69 -8.53
C PHE A 31 -16.87 7.42 -7.52
N ASN A 32 -18.04 6.86 -7.20
CA ASN A 32 -18.80 7.27 -6.03
C ASN A 32 -18.24 6.52 -4.82
N THR A 33 -17.87 7.27 -3.78
CA THR A 33 -17.39 6.67 -2.52
C THR A 33 -18.25 7.18 -1.38
N CYS A 34 -18.58 6.29 -0.44
CA CYS A 34 -19.19 6.65 0.82
C CYS A 34 -18.15 6.50 1.94
N GLN A 35 -18.16 7.42 2.90
CA GLN A 35 -17.34 7.31 4.10
C GLN A 35 -17.75 6.08 4.91
N VAL A 36 -16.76 5.27 5.30
CA VAL A 36 -16.95 4.09 6.15
C VAL A 36 -16.87 4.53 7.61
N LYS A 37 -17.86 4.18 8.44
CA LYS A 37 -17.90 4.62 9.85
C LYS A 37 -17.70 3.47 10.83
N LEU A 38 -18.18 2.28 10.51
CA LEU A 38 -18.06 1.10 11.37
C LEU A 38 -17.48 -0.11 10.63
N PHE A 39 -16.86 -1.03 11.37
CA PHE A 39 -16.36 -2.29 10.82
C PHE A 39 -17.49 -3.15 10.21
N SER A 40 -18.71 -3.04 10.74
CA SER A 40 -19.90 -3.72 10.19
C SER A 40 -20.24 -3.27 8.77
N ASP A 41 -19.86 -2.06 8.37
CA ASP A 41 -20.16 -1.49 7.05
C ASP A 41 -19.40 -2.24 5.93
N PHE A 42 -18.33 -2.97 6.27
CA PHE A 42 -17.58 -3.85 5.36
C PHE A 42 -18.29 -5.18 5.06
N TYR A 43 -19.28 -5.58 5.87
CA TYR A 43 -19.99 -6.87 5.73
C TYR A 43 -21.49 -6.66 5.45
N PRO A 44 -21.86 -6.09 4.28
CA PRO A 44 -23.26 -5.81 3.95
C PRO A 44 -24.16 -7.04 3.86
N ILE A 45 -23.58 -8.22 3.61
CA ILE A 45 -24.33 -9.47 3.60
C ILE A 45 -24.99 -9.70 4.97
N PHE A 46 -24.32 -9.32 6.05
CA PHE A 46 -24.78 -9.54 7.42
C PHE A 46 -25.36 -8.28 8.09
N HIS A 47 -24.88 -7.08 7.74
CA HIS A 47 -25.16 -5.86 8.52
C HIS A 47 -25.56 -4.63 7.70
N ASN A 48 -26.29 -4.80 6.60
CA ASN A 48 -26.64 -3.65 5.77
C ASN A 48 -27.72 -2.74 6.42
N PRO A 49 -27.44 -1.44 6.61
CA PRO A 49 -28.36 -0.50 7.26
C PRO A 49 -29.59 -0.17 6.41
N ILE A 50 -30.75 -0.10 7.07
CA ILE A 50 -32.02 0.29 6.46
C ILE A 50 -32.36 1.71 6.92
N VAL A 51 -32.38 2.67 6.00
CA VAL A 51 -32.77 4.05 6.28
C VAL A 51 -34.26 4.21 6.01
N ASN A 52 -34.95 4.81 6.99
CA ASN A 52 -36.39 5.04 6.97
C ASN A 52 -37.22 3.77 6.71
N TYR A 53 -36.77 2.60 7.17
CA TYR A 53 -37.44 1.30 7.02
C TYR A 53 -37.84 0.90 5.58
N ARG A 54 -37.37 1.65 4.57
CA ARG A 54 -37.83 1.55 3.18
C ARG A 54 -36.68 1.52 2.18
N LYS A 55 -35.52 2.10 2.51
CA LYS A 55 -34.36 2.13 1.61
C LYS A 55 -33.13 1.54 2.30
N LYS A 56 -32.67 0.42 1.76
CA LYS A 56 -31.40 -0.21 2.13
C LYS A 56 -30.27 0.58 1.44
N LEU A 57 -29.37 1.22 2.19
CA LEU A 57 -28.26 1.97 1.57
C LEU A 57 -27.27 0.98 0.94
N ARG A 58 -26.77 1.30 -0.27
CA ARG A 58 -25.88 0.41 -1.04
C ARG A 58 -24.40 0.78 -0.96
N CYS A 59 -24.02 1.74 -0.12
CA CYS A 59 -22.63 2.22 0.02
C CYS A 59 -21.60 1.10 0.27
N SER A 60 -21.98 -0.02 0.91
CA SER A 60 -21.08 -1.16 1.09
C SER A 60 -20.68 -1.85 -0.22
N TYR A 61 -21.43 -1.67 -1.31
CA TYR A 61 -21.10 -2.16 -2.66
C TYR A 61 -20.29 -1.13 -3.49
N GLU A 62 -20.02 0.07 -2.95
CA GLU A 62 -19.38 1.16 -3.70
C GLU A 62 -17.90 1.39 -3.33
N VAL A 63 -17.39 0.84 -2.23
CA VAL A 63 -15.96 0.98 -1.86
C VAL A 63 -15.22 -0.36 -1.84
N VAL A 64 -15.77 -1.37 -1.15
CA VAL A 64 -15.09 -2.67 -0.97
C VAL A 64 -15.16 -3.52 -2.25
N TYR A 65 -16.33 -3.52 -2.90
CA TYR A 65 -16.54 -4.28 -4.13
C TYR A 65 -15.72 -3.73 -5.31
N PRO A 66 -15.75 -2.44 -5.68
CA PRO A 66 -15.05 -1.99 -6.89
C PRO A 66 -13.53 -2.03 -6.78
N LEU A 67 -12.91 -1.62 -5.68
CA LEU A 67 -11.44 -1.62 -5.58
C LEU A 67 -10.86 -3.04 -5.53
N GLN A 68 -11.57 -3.97 -4.91
CA GLN A 68 -11.07 -5.32 -4.67
C GLN A 68 -11.55 -6.32 -5.72
N SER A 69 -12.75 -6.15 -6.27
CA SER A 69 -13.18 -6.84 -7.50
C SER A 69 -12.44 -6.31 -8.72
N ALA A 70 -11.93 -5.08 -8.72
CA ALA A 70 -11.11 -4.56 -9.83
C ALA A 70 -9.86 -5.39 -10.03
N ILE A 71 -9.20 -5.82 -8.95
CA ILE A 71 -8.01 -6.68 -9.06
C ILE A 71 -8.42 -8.00 -9.73
N PHE A 72 -9.52 -8.61 -9.30
CA PHE A 72 -10.01 -9.85 -9.89
C PHE A 72 -10.40 -9.71 -11.37
N VAL A 73 -11.08 -8.62 -11.72
CA VAL A 73 -11.49 -8.30 -13.10
C VAL A 73 -10.27 -7.95 -13.98
N LEU A 74 -9.30 -7.21 -13.43
CA LEU A 74 -8.02 -6.92 -14.07
C LEU A 74 -7.23 -8.21 -14.32
N TYR A 75 -7.21 -9.14 -13.36
CA TYR A 75 -6.62 -10.46 -13.55
C TYR A 75 -7.31 -11.26 -14.65
N THR A 76 -8.64 -11.20 -14.77
CA THR A 76 -9.35 -11.87 -15.86
C THR A 76 -9.04 -11.27 -17.23
N TYR A 77 -8.75 -9.97 -17.30
CA TYR A 77 -8.37 -9.29 -18.54
C TYR A 77 -6.88 -9.42 -18.88
N ALA A 78 -6.00 -9.56 -17.89
CA ALA A 78 -4.54 -9.53 -18.05
C ALA A 78 -3.85 -10.92 -17.95
N THR A 79 -4.56 -12.00 -17.61
CA THR A 79 -3.97 -13.35 -17.51
C THR A 79 -4.74 -14.40 -18.29
N SER A 80 -4.03 -15.47 -18.68
CA SER A 80 -4.61 -16.62 -19.38
C SER A 80 -5.61 -17.38 -18.49
N ILE A 81 -6.78 -17.64 -19.05
CA ILE A 81 -8.01 -18.15 -18.40
C ILE A 81 -7.79 -19.37 -17.47
N TYR A 82 -6.80 -20.23 -17.75
CA TYR A 82 -6.58 -21.51 -17.06
C TYR A 82 -5.99 -21.41 -15.65
N SER A 83 -5.02 -20.51 -15.42
CA SER A 83 -4.40 -20.35 -14.09
C SER A 83 -5.30 -19.56 -13.14
N ALA A 84 -6.03 -18.58 -13.68
CA ALA A 84 -7.04 -17.82 -12.96
C ALA A 84 -8.13 -18.75 -12.40
N LEU A 85 -8.68 -19.69 -13.19
CA LEU A 85 -9.83 -20.52 -12.80
C LEU A 85 -9.59 -21.37 -11.52
N HIS A 86 -8.35 -21.77 -11.24
CA HIS A 86 -8.02 -22.55 -10.03
C HIS A 86 -7.75 -21.68 -8.80
N PHE A 87 -7.14 -20.52 -8.99
CA PHE A 87 -6.74 -19.64 -7.89
C PHE A 87 -7.87 -18.69 -7.44
N TYR A 88 -8.79 -18.37 -8.36
CA TYR A 88 -9.93 -17.48 -8.14
C TYR A 88 -10.87 -17.91 -7.01
N PRO A 89 -11.32 -19.17 -6.89
CA PRO A 89 -12.25 -19.55 -5.82
C PRO A 89 -11.61 -19.45 -4.44
N CYS A 90 -10.34 -19.85 -4.29
CA CYS A 90 -9.63 -19.73 -3.01
C CYS A 90 -9.40 -18.26 -2.62
N LEU A 91 -8.96 -17.42 -3.58
CA LEU A 91 -8.83 -15.99 -3.35
C LEU A 91 -10.18 -15.34 -3.04
N LEU A 92 -11.26 -15.73 -3.70
CA LEU A 92 -12.60 -15.19 -3.48
C LEU A 92 -13.12 -15.55 -2.07
N VAL A 93 -12.86 -16.76 -1.58
CA VAL A 93 -13.21 -17.16 -0.21
C VAL A 93 -12.36 -16.42 0.82
N LEU A 94 -11.03 -16.39 0.64
CA LEU A 94 -10.13 -15.62 1.52
C LEU A 94 -10.54 -14.14 1.54
N HIS A 95 -10.92 -13.60 0.39
CA HIS A 95 -11.31 -12.21 0.25
C HIS A 95 -12.70 -11.92 0.83
N ALA A 96 -13.68 -12.80 0.65
CA ALA A 96 -15.00 -12.66 1.27
C ALA A 96 -14.95 -12.72 2.80
N LEU A 97 -14.01 -13.50 3.36
CA LEU A 97 -13.84 -13.64 4.80
C LEU A 97 -12.92 -12.56 5.40
N CYS A 98 -11.84 -12.17 4.71
CA CYS A 98 -10.79 -11.32 5.25
C CYS A 98 -10.64 -9.95 4.56
N GLY A 99 -11.36 -9.67 3.47
CA GLY A 99 -11.20 -8.46 2.67
C GLY A 99 -11.45 -7.17 3.45
N GLY A 100 -12.52 -7.14 4.25
CA GLY A 100 -12.80 -6.02 5.15
C GLY A 100 -11.73 -5.82 6.22
N LEU A 101 -11.17 -6.91 6.75
CA LEU A 101 -10.08 -6.86 7.73
C LEU A 101 -8.79 -6.32 7.13
N ILE A 102 -8.44 -6.74 5.91
CA ILE A 102 -7.25 -6.27 5.19
C ILE A 102 -7.38 -4.79 4.88
N TYR A 103 -8.54 -4.32 4.43
CA TYR A 103 -8.76 -2.90 4.13
C TYR A 103 -8.72 -2.04 5.39
N PHE A 104 -9.35 -2.48 6.48
CA PHE A 104 -9.27 -1.80 7.76
C PHE A 104 -7.83 -1.71 8.29
N SER A 105 -7.07 -2.80 8.14
CA SER A 105 -5.67 -2.87 8.58
C SER A 105 -4.70 -2.20 7.60
N PHE A 106 -5.13 -1.85 6.38
CA PHE A 106 -4.27 -1.39 5.30
C PHE A 106 -3.40 -0.18 5.68
N PRO A 107 -3.91 0.91 6.29
CA PRO A 107 -3.07 2.05 6.68
C PRO A 107 -2.00 1.63 7.69
N ILE A 108 -2.37 0.78 8.65
CA ILE A 108 -1.47 0.33 9.72
C ILE A 108 -0.40 -0.61 9.14
N LEU A 109 -0.78 -1.56 8.28
CA LEU A 109 0.14 -2.50 7.64
C LEU A 109 1.12 -1.79 6.71
N THR A 110 0.66 -0.81 5.92
CA THR A 110 1.52 -0.04 5.01
C THR A 110 2.51 0.84 5.76
N ILE A 111 2.06 1.52 6.83
CA ILE A 111 2.94 2.34 7.69
C ILE A 111 3.99 1.45 8.38
N THR A 112 3.56 0.38 9.05
CA THR A 112 4.46 -0.50 9.82
C THR A 112 5.44 -1.25 8.93
N SER A 113 4.99 -1.81 7.80
CA SER A 113 5.88 -2.47 6.84
C SER A 113 6.87 -1.50 6.21
N SER A 114 6.43 -0.28 5.85
CA SER A 114 7.34 0.73 5.29
C SER A 114 8.41 1.16 6.30
N ILE A 115 8.04 1.44 7.55
CA ILE A 115 9.01 1.80 8.60
C ILE A 115 9.99 0.65 8.85
N LEU A 116 9.49 -0.58 8.96
CA LEU A 116 10.32 -1.76 9.19
C LEU A 116 11.31 -2.02 8.04
N LEU A 117 10.82 -2.03 6.80
CA LEU A 117 11.65 -2.26 5.62
C LEU A 117 12.66 -1.14 5.40
N ASN A 118 12.30 0.12 5.70
CA ASN A 118 13.22 1.25 5.66
C ASN A 118 14.34 1.10 6.72
N ALA A 119 14.00 0.68 7.94
CA ALA A 119 14.98 0.39 8.99
C ALA A 119 15.92 -0.74 8.57
N ILE A 120 15.37 -1.85 8.04
CA ILE A 120 16.16 -2.97 7.53
C ILE A 120 17.10 -2.50 6.41
N HIS A 121 16.62 -1.72 5.44
CA HIS A 121 17.44 -1.19 4.35
C HIS A 121 18.62 -0.37 4.87
N PHE A 122 18.40 0.51 5.85
CA PHE A 122 19.49 1.27 6.44
C PHE A 122 20.47 0.43 7.24
N THR A 123 20.03 -0.63 7.93
CA THR A 123 20.96 -1.57 8.58
C THR A 123 21.84 -2.29 7.56
N PHE A 124 21.31 -2.65 6.39
CA PHE A 124 22.10 -3.25 5.32
C PHE A 124 23.14 -2.28 4.74
N ILE A 125 22.78 -1.00 4.55
CA ILE A 125 23.73 0.02 4.06
C ILE A 125 24.82 0.30 5.09
N ALA A 126 24.45 0.33 6.37
CA ALA A 126 25.37 0.56 7.48
C ALA A 126 26.31 -0.62 7.75
N ASN A 127 26.03 -1.81 7.20
CA ASN A 127 26.83 -2.99 7.45
C ASN A 127 28.31 -2.76 7.04
N GLY A 128 29.21 -2.87 8.02
CA GLY A 128 30.65 -2.65 7.86
C GLY A 128 31.13 -1.21 8.01
N GLU A 129 30.27 -0.24 8.34
CA GLU A 129 30.65 1.15 8.64
C GLU A 129 30.36 1.48 10.11
N SER A 130 31.27 2.19 10.78
CA SER A 130 31.10 2.63 12.18
C SER A 130 30.85 4.13 12.29
N GLU A 131 31.20 4.90 11.26
CA GLU A 131 31.06 6.35 11.21
C GLU A 131 29.93 6.78 10.26
N TRP A 132 29.31 7.92 10.57
CA TRP A 132 28.16 8.45 9.81
C TRP A 132 28.54 9.04 8.44
N ILE A 133 29.77 9.53 8.26
CA ILE A 133 30.26 10.10 6.99
C ILE A 133 30.37 9.04 5.88
N PRO A 134 31.05 7.89 6.07
CA PRO A 134 31.12 6.85 5.04
C PRO A 134 29.75 6.19 4.78
N PHE A 135 28.89 6.08 5.80
CA PHE A 135 27.49 5.70 5.62
C PHE A 135 26.74 6.64 4.66
N LEU A 136 26.82 7.96 4.88
CA LEU A 136 26.17 8.93 3.99
C LEU A 136 26.74 8.88 2.57
N ARG A 137 28.04 8.62 2.41
CA ARG A 137 28.65 8.43 1.09
C ARG A 137 28.08 7.20 0.38
N LYS A 138 27.86 6.08 1.07
CA LYS A 138 27.21 4.87 0.52
C LYS A 138 25.74 5.09 0.20
N LEU A 139 25.02 5.82 1.04
CA LEU A 139 23.63 6.17 0.82
C LEU A 139 23.49 7.07 -0.43
N CYS A 140 24.33 8.10 -0.53
CA CYS A 140 24.28 9.06 -1.64
C CYS A 140 24.98 8.60 -2.93
N GLY A 141 25.92 7.66 -2.84
CA GLY A 141 26.73 7.22 -3.98
C GLY A 141 26.06 6.18 -4.88
N ASN A 142 25.03 5.47 -4.40
CA ASN A 142 24.33 4.46 -5.18
C ASN A 142 22.87 4.87 -5.44
N ILE A 143 22.50 4.93 -6.73
CA ILE A 143 21.14 5.24 -7.19
C ILE A 143 20.10 4.25 -6.67
N GLN A 144 20.47 2.98 -6.47
CA GLN A 144 19.54 1.94 -5.99
C GLN A 144 19.06 2.24 -4.56
N ASN A 145 19.95 2.72 -3.70
CA ASN A 145 19.61 3.07 -2.32
C ASN A 145 18.61 4.23 -2.27
N TRP A 146 18.80 5.23 -3.13
CA TRP A 146 17.85 6.33 -3.29
C TRP A 146 16.49 5.87 -3.81
N ILE A 147 16.46 4.98 -4.82
CA ILE A 147 15.20 4.43 -5.35
C ILE A 147 14.45 3.71 -4.23
N ILE A 148 15.13 2.84 -3.47
CA ILE A 148 14.51 2.10 -2.36
C ILE A 148 13.98 3.07 -1.31
N TYR A 149 14.77 4.07 -0.89
CA TYR A 149 14.33 5.08 0.08
C TYR A 149 13.09 5.86 -0.38
N PHE A 150 13.06 6.30 -1.64
CA PHE A 150 11.91 6.99 -2.23
C PHE A 150 10.65 6.12 -2.27
N ILE A 151 10.79 4.83 -2.62
CA ILE A 151 9.66 3.88 -2.61
C ILE A 151 9.04 3.79 -1.20
N HIS A 152 9.87 3.72 -0.15
CA HIS A 152 9.38 3.66 1.23
C HIS A 152 8.70 4.96 1.67
N ILE A 153 9.23 6.12 1.26
CA ILE A 153 8.57 7.42 1.50
C ILE A 153 7.19 7.45 0.84
N ILE A 154 7.08 7.02 -0.42
CA ILE A 154 5.80 6.99 -1.13
C ILE A 154 4.82 6.04 -0.42
N LEU A 155 5.26 4.85 -0.02
CA LEU A 155 4.43 3.90 0.72
C LEU A 155 3.94 4.47 2.06
N LEU A 156 4.80 5.19 2.78
CA LEU A 156 4.46 5.82 4.05
C LEU A 156 3.49 6.99 3.85
N LEU A 157 3.66 7.76 2.77
CA LEU A 157 2.74 8.82 2.35
C LEU A 157 1.36 8.24 2.03
N CYS A 158 1.29 7.14 1.27
CA CYS A 158 0.05 6.43 0.97
C CYS A 158 -0.63 5.93 2.26
N GLY A 159 0.13 5.38 3.21
CA GLY A 159 -0.40 4.93 4.50
C GLY A 159 -0.98 6.08 5.34
N VAL A 160 -0.26 7.21 5.44
CA VAL A 160 -0.71 8.40 6.19
C VAL A 160 -1.93 9.07 5.53
N ILE A 161 -1.96 9.17 4.20
CA ILE A 161 -3.12 9.68 3.46
C ILE A 161 -4.33 8.76 3.68
N SER A 162 -4.12 7.45 3.62
CA SER A 162 -5.19 6.48 3.86
C SER A 162 -5.72 6.52 5.30
N LEU A 163 -4.90 6.91 6.27
CA LEU A 163 -5.29 7.04 7.68
C LEU A 163 -6.01 8.36 7.98
N THR A 164 -5.54 9.47 7.41
CA THR A 164 -6.06 10.82 7.70
C THR A 164 -7.25 11.21 6.82
N GLN A 165 -7.48 10.49 5.71
CA GLN A 165 -8.55 10.70 4.72
C GLN A 165 -8.66 12.14 4.20
N VAL A 166 -7.62 12.97 4.41
CA VAL A 166 -7.42 14.37 3.97
C VAL A 166 -8.73 15.17 3.82
N GLU A 167 -9.61 15.09 4.82
CA GLU A 167 -10.89 15.82 4.79
C GLU A 167 -10.70 17.30 5.13
N ASN A 168 -9.66 17.61 5.92
CA ASN A 168 -9.35 18.96 6.39
C ASN A 168 -8.00 19.44 5.85
N GLU A 169 -7.91 20.74 5.57
CA GLU A 169 -6.67 21.40 5.10
C GLU A 169 -5.48 21.21 6.05
N TYR A 170 -5.73 21.08 7.36
CA TYR A 170 -4.68 20.87 8.36
C TYR A 170 -3.98 19.51 8.26
N HIS A 171 -4.61 18.50 7.64
CA HIS A 171 -3.97 17.18 7.46
C HIS A 171 -2.79 17.24 6.49
N PHE A 172 -2.74 18.25 5.61
CA PHE A 172 -1.58 18.46 4.74
C PHE A 172 -0.32 18.85 5.53
N MET A 173 -0.47 19.48 6.69
CA MET A 173 0.66 19.81 7.57
C MET A 173 1.29 18.55 8.19
N LEU A 174 0.60 17.41 8.16
CA LEU A 174 1.13 16.12 8.63
C LEU A 174 1.99 15.40 7.59
N LEU A 175 1.94 15.77 6.31
CA LEU A 175 2.70 15.10 5.24
C LEU A 175 4.23 15.19 5.42
N PRO A 176 4.82 16.31 5.89
CA PRO A 176 6.26 16.38 6.13
C PRO A 176 6.74 15.42 7.22
N ILE A 177 5.88 14.97 8.15
CA ILE A 177 6.24 14.00 9.19
C ILE A 177 6.63 12.64 8.58
N VAL A 178 6.23 12.34 7.34
CA VAL A 178 6.61 11.12 6.62
C VAL A 178 8.13 11.00 6.46
N PHE A 179 8.88 12.09 6.42
CA PHE A 179 10.36 12.06 6.34
C PHE A 179 11.04 11.79 7.70
N LEU A 180 10.30 11.95 8.80
CA LEU A 180 10.83 11.87 10.16
C LEU A 180 11.51 10.51 10.45
N PRO A 181 10.97 9.33 10.08
CA PRO A 181 11.61 8.06 10.39
C PRO A 181 13.01 7.91 9.75
N GLY A 182 13.18 8.41 8.52
CA GLY A 182 14.47 8.40 7.84
C GLY A 182 15.48 9.35 8.48
N LEU A 183 15.04 10.58 8.78
CA LEU A 183 15.88 11.57 9.47
C LEU A 183 16.27 11.12 10.88
N LEU A 184 15.34 10.54 11.63
CA LEU A 184 15.59 9.98 12.95
C LEU A 184 16.61 8.85 12.88
N TYR A 185 16.51 7.94 11.92
CA TYR A 185 17.51 6.88 11.77
C TYR A 185 18.90 7.45 11.50
N ILE A 186 19.04 8.43 10.59
CA ILE A 186 20.32 9.06 10.26
C ILE A 186 20.91 9.79 11.48
N LEU A 187 20.07 10.50 12.23
CA LEU A 187 20.49 11.20 13.45
C LEU A 187 20.90 10.21 14.55
N LEU A 188 20.09 9.17 14.75
CA LEU A 188 20.35 8.12 15.73
C LEU A 188 21.58 7.32 15.36
N TYR A 189 21.87 7.10 14.09
CA TYR A 189 23.05 6.34 13.63
C TYR A 189 24.35 6.84 14.26
N LYS A 190 24.47 8.17 14.46
CA LYS A 190 25.60 8.78 15.20
C LYS A 190 25.74 8.24 16.63
N PHE A 191 24.62 7.94 17.28
CA PHE A 191 24.55 7.43 18.66
C PHE A 191 24.48 5.90 18.74
N THR A 192 23.99 5.23 17.68
CA THR A 192 23.92 3.77 17.59
C THR A 192 25.24 3.14 17.13
N GLY A 193 26.20 3.95 16.68
CA GLY A 193 27.56 3.51 16.37
C GLY A 193 28.16 2.78 17.58
N THR A 194 28.24 1.46 17.48
CA THR A 194 28.89 0.65 18.50
C THR A 194 30.36 1.04 18.54
N ASN A 195 30.76 1.79 19.56
CA ASN A 195 32.14 1.77 20.03
C ASN A 195 32.43 0.33 20.42
N THR A 196 32.96 -0.44 19.46
CA THR A 196 33.53 -1.79 19.59
C THR A 196 33.19 -2.49 20.91
N ILE A 197 32.17 -3.35 20.90
CA ILE A 197 32.20 -4.48 21.83
C ILE A 197 33.42 -5.30 21.40
N ARG A 198 34.57 -5.05 22.03
CA ARG A 198 35.75 -5.90 21.86
C ARG A 198 35.29 -7.32 22.23
N PRO A 199 35.55 -8.34 21.40
CA PRO A 199 35.39 -9.71 21.86
C PRO A 199 36.25 -9.87 23.12
N ILE A 200 35.62 -10.25 24.23
CA ILE A 200 36.33 -10.67 25.43
C ILE A 200 36.93 -12.05 25.07
N GLY A 201 38.24 -12.07 24.81
CA GLY A 201 39.04 -13.29 24.70
C GLY A 201 39.26 -13.82 23.27
N ASN A 202 40.50 -13.72 22.78
CA ASN A 202 41.51 -14.76 22.94
C ASN A 202 42.91 -14.14 22.90
#